data_AF-A0A2E6HVQ8-F1
#
_entry.id   AF-A0A2E6HVQ8-F1
#
_cell.length_a   1.000
_cell.length_b   1.000
_cell.length_c   1.000
_cell.angle_alpha   90.00
_cell.angle_beta   90.00
_cell.angle_gamma   90.00
#
_symmetry.space_group_name_H-M   'P 1'
#
loop_
_entity.id
_entity.type
_entity.pdbx_description
1 polymer ?
#
loop_
_entity_poly.entity_id
_entity_poly.type
_entity_poly.pdbx_seq_one_letter_code
_entity_poly.pdbx_strand_id
1 'polypeptide(L)'
;MFKFEDESNTEQQSVQVTKIVDLSEKSLDKTSLLKWGIPGIILTGFTILGFLVENMTRDLIDLVGLEFNLVVMLAAVGAVIADIKIISLVFAARSSVEQSLELAGNFIEFRDESESRKLVWRKFLVFLPLSFICIALISWLLAQLPQTIIGLIIVGVFSIAIVIELVSAARDIRSSPIVTQGTASRLWQKSRMMIFGQVNYLLIDRRLFEVNLHVYQFLNANPDRPIRIRHWPHSNLVISIEYLEVLSEND
;
A
#
# COMPACT_ATOMS: atom_id res chain seq x y z
N MET A 1 -66.43 7.70 -18.11
CA MET A 1 -65.81 8.19 -19.34
C MET A 1 -64.55 8.92 -18.90
N PHE A 2 -63.44 8.18 -18.82
CA PHE A 2 -62.17 8.67 -18.28
C PHE A 2 -61.26 9.04 -19.46
N LYS A 3 -60.70 10.24 -19.38
CA LYS A 3 -59.88 10.87 -20.40
C LYS A 3 -58.45 10.36 -20.20
N PHE A 4 -57.94 9.58 -21.14
CA PHE A 4 -56.52 9.22 -21.20
C PHE A 4 -55.77 10.41 -21.75
N GLU A 5 -54.81 10.91 -20.97
CA GLU A 5 -53.87 11.95 -21.36
C GLU A 5 -52.60 11.22 -21.84
N ASP A 6 -52.33 11.34 -23.14
CA ASP A 6 -51.12 10.83 -23.78
C ASP A 6 -49.92 11.65 -23.30
N GLU A 7 -49.12 11.08 -22.39
CA GLU A 7 -47.76 11.55 -22.12
C GLU A 7 -46.76 10.77 -22.98
N SER A 8 -46.80 11.05 -24.28
CA SER A 8 -45.64 10.87 -25.15
C SER A 8 -44.66 12.02 -24.87
N ASN A 9 -43.87 11.90 -23.79
CA ASN A 9 -42.70 12.76 -23.61
C ASN A 9 -41.52 11.89 -23.19
N THR A 10 -40.94 11.24 -24.20
CA THR A 10 -39.61 10.66 -24.17
C THR A 10 -38.59 11.78 -24.07
N GLU A 11 -38.55 12.47 -22.93
CA GLU A 11 -37.36 13.20 -22.56
C GLU A 11 -36.29 12.15 -22.26
N GLN A 12 -35.38 12.01 -23.21
CA GLN A 12 -34.05 11.49 -22.97
C GLN A 12 -33.48 12.25 -21.78
N GLN A 13 -33.68 11.70 -20.59
CA GLN A 13 -32.89 12.00 -19.41
C GLN A 13 -31.49 11.46 -19.71
N SER A 14 -30.78 12.21 -20.55
CA SER A 14 -29.34 12.21 -20.63
C SER A 14 -28.91 12.48 -19.20
N VAL A 15 -28.63 11.39 -18.48
CA VAL A 15 -27.90 11.40 -17.23
C VAL A 15 -26.74 12.33 -17.50
N GLN A 16 -26.80 13.53 -16.92
CA GLN A 16 -25.69 14.44 -16.91
C GLN A 16 -24.58 13.66 -16.21
N VAL A 17 -23.74 13.03 -17.03
CA VAL A 17 -22.44 12.48 -16.66
C VAL A 17 -21.80 13.65 -15.96
N THR A 18 -21.92 13.59 -14.64
CA THR A 18 -21.59 14.68 -13.75
C THR A 18 -20.10 14.81 -13.90
N LYS A 19 -19.71 15.76 -14.75
CA LYS A 19 -18.41 16.39 -14.89
C LYS A 19 -17.37 15.52 -14.19
N ILE A 20 -16.92 14.47 -14.89
CA ILE A 20 -15.79 13.65 -14.47
C ILE A 20 -14.77 14.67 -14.02
N VAL A 21 -14.55 14.71 -12.71
CA VAL A 21 -13.65 15.67 -12.12
C VAL A 21 -12.35 15.37 -12.83
N ASP A 22 -11.95 16.31 -13.67
CA ASP A 22 -10.67 16.35 -14.34
C ASP A 22 -9.65 16.59 -13.22
N LEU A 23 -9.46 15.56 -12.39
CA LEU A 23 -8.28 15.35 -11.57
C LEU A 23 -7.20 14.87 -12.54
N SER A 24 -6.97 15.72 -13.53
CA SER A 24 -5.72 15.97 -14.19
C SER A 24 -4.62 15.62 -13.20
N GLU A 25 -3.99 14.48 -13.51
CA GLU A 25 -2.58 14.27 -13.33
C GLU A 25 -2.07 14.90 -12.03
N LYS A 26 -2.20 14.17 -10.91
CA LYS A 26 -1.42 14.50 -9.71
C LYS A 26 0.04 14.23 -10.06
N SER A 27 0.61 15.17 -10.82
CA SER A 27 1.97 15.15 -11.32
C SER A 27 2.83 14.86 -10.12
N LEU A 28 3.68 13.85 -10.29
CA LEU A 28 4.69 13.43 -9.33
C LEU A 28 5.20 14.67 -8.58
N ASP A 29 4.83 14.82 -7.30
CA ASP A 29 5.14 16.01 -6.53
C ASP A 29 6.67 16.09 -6.40
N LYS A 30 7.31 16.78 -7.35
CA LYS A 30 8.78 16.89 -7.48
C LYS A 30 9.37 17.42 -6.18
N THR A 31 8.64 18.28 -5.49
CA THR A 31 8.98 18.81 -4.17
C THR A 31 8.99 17.73 -3.09
N SER A 32 8.10 16.74 -3.13
CA SER A 32 8.14 15.59 -2.22
C SER A 32 9.33 14.68 -2.50
N LEU A 33 9.62 14.39 -3.77
CA LEU A 33 10.82 13.61 -4.14
C LEU A 33 12.11 14.29 -3.71
N LEU A 34 12.22 15.61 -3.87
CA LEU A 34 13.40 16.36 -3.41
C LEU A 34 13.55 16.31 -1.88
N LYS A 35 12.44 16.50 -1.16
CA LYS A 35 12.41 16.53 0.32
C LYS A 35 12.86 15.21 0.94
N TRP A 36 12.59 14.07 0.30
CA TRP A 36 12.96 12.76 0.83
C TRP A 36 14.21 12.17 0.16
N GLY A 37 14.45 12.48 -1.11
CA GLY A 37 15.60 12.02 -1.89
C GLY A 37 16.92 12.56 -1.36
N ILE A 38 17.01 13.87 -1.12
CA ILE A 38 18.27 14.50 -0.69
C ILE A 38 18.71 13.99 0.69
N PRO A 39 17.85 13.97 1.73
CA PRO A 39 18.23 13.42 3.03
C PRO A 39 18.59 11.94 2.96
N GLY A 40 17.89 11.14 2.15
CA GLY A 40 18.19 9.72 1.97
C GLY A 40 19.58 9.49 1.39
N ILE A 41 19.92 10.21 0.32
CA ILE A 41 21.25 10.13 -0.31
C ILE A 41 22.33 10.58 0.69
N ILE A 42 22.10 11.64 1.45
CA ILE A 42 23.06 12.13 2.46
C ILE A 42 23.26 11.11 3.58
N LEU A 43 22.19 10.54 4.13
CA LEU A 43 22.25 9.54 5.21
C LEU A 43 22.90 8.23 4.75
N THR A 44 22.59 7.80 3.52
CA THR A 44 23.20 6.62 2.90
C THR A 44 24.67 6.86 2.61
N GLY A 45 25.03 8.05 2.10
CA GLY A 45 26.42 8.45 1.90
C GLY A 45 27.19 8.50 3.22
N PHE A 46 26.58 9.05 4.28
CA PHE A 46 27.19 9.14 5.60
C PHE A 46 27.43 7.77 6.22
N THR A 47 26.48 6.84 6.09
CA THR A 47 26.67 5.46 6.57
C THR A 47 27.75 4.73 5.79
N ILE A 48 27.76 4.81 4.46
CA ILE A 48 28.81 4.22 3.62
C ILE A 48 30.18 4.82 3.98
N LEU A 49 30.27 6.14 4.16
CA LEU A 49 31.50 6.82 4.53
C LEU A 49 31.99 6.43 5.93
N GLY A 50 31.07 6.28 6.89
CA GLY A 50 31.37 5.78 8.24
C GLY A 50 31.93 4.35 8.24
N PHE A 51 31.50 3.51 7.29
CA PHE A 51 32.07 2.17 7.09
C PHE A 51 33.41 2.19 6.35
N LEU A 52 33.60 3.06 5.37
CA LEU A 52 34.82 3.11 4.55
C LEU A 52 35.98 3.85 5.23
N VAL A 53 35.67 4.84 6.07
CA VAL A 53 36.66 5.75 6.69
C VAL A 53 36.40 5.82 8.20
N GLU A 54 36.30 4.65 8.84
CA GLU A 54 35.92 4.50 10.26
C GLU A 54 36.79 5.37 11.18
N ASN A 55 38.13 5.34 11.01
CA ASN A 55 39.04 6.06 11.89
C ASN A 55 38.80 7.58 11.87
N MET A 56 38.63 8.17 10.68
CA MET A 56 38.48 9.62 10.54
C MET A 56 37.09 10.11 10.98
N THR A 57 36.05 9.28 10.82
CA THR A 57 34.70 9.61 11.26
C THR A 57 34.51 9.43 12.75
N ARG A 58 35.18 8.44 13.36
CA ARG A 58 35.18 8.22 14.81
C ARG A 58 35.78 9.43 15.54
N ASP A 59 36.95 9.91 15.11
CA ASP A 59 37.59 11.11 15.71
C ASP A 59 36.69 12.35 15.67
N LEU A 60 35.93 12.51 14.59
CA LEU A 60 35.04 13.65 14.38
C LEU A 60 33.77 13.57 15.25
N ILE A 61 33.27 12.36 15.48
CA ILE A 61 32.09 12.11 16.33
C ILE A 61 32.46 12.16 17.82
N ASP A 62 33.64 11.67 18.19
CA ASP A 62 34.17 11.75 19.55
C ASP A 62 34.40 13.20 19.99
N LEU A 63 34.74 14.11 19.05
CA LEU A 63 34.82 15.55 19.32
C LEU A 63 33.50 16.14 19.84
N VAL A 64 32.36 15.58 19.43
CA VAL A 64 31.02 16.00 19.84
C VAL A 64 30.55 15.25 21.11
N GLY A 65 31.31 14.26 21.57
CA GLY A 65 30.99 13.45 22.75
C GLY A 65 29.83 12.47 22.52
N LEU A 66 29.60 12.06 21.28
CA LEU A 66 28.56 11.09 20.94
C LEU A 66 29.17 9.71 20.69
N GLU A 67 28.43 8.64 21.02
CA GLU A 67 28.85 7.28 20.70
C GLU A 67 28.76 7.02 19.19
N PHE A 68 29.90 6.74 18.55
CA PHE A 68 30.00 6.45 17.11
C PHE A 68 28.98 5.41 16.65
N ASN A 69 28.86 4.29 17.38
CA ASN A 69 27.95 3.20 17.04
C ASN A 69 26.48 3.66 17.02
N LEU A 70 26.10 4.55 17.94
CA LEU A 70 24.74 5.08 18.03
C LEU A 70 24.44 6.04 16.87
N VAL A 71 25.41 6.88 16.50
CA VAL A 71 25.30 7.82 15.37
C VAL A 71 25.19 7.08 14.04
N VAL A 72 26.04 6.07 13.80
CA VAL A 72 25.99 5.25 12.58
C VAL A 72 24.68 4.46 12.50
N MET A 73 24.21 3.90 13.62
CA MET A 73 22.93 3.19 13.67
C MET A 73 21.75 4.11 13.34
N LEU A 74 21.70 5.32 13.92
CA LEU A 74 20.67 6.32 13.62
C LEU A 74 20.70 6.74 12.15
N ALA A 75 21.90 6.95 11.59
CA ALA A 75 22.06 7.29 10.19
C ALA A 75 21.58 6.16 9.27
N ALA A 76 21.87 4.90 9.61
CA ALA A 76 21.42 3.73 8.85
C ALA A 76 19.90 3.56 8.89
N VAL A 77 19.29 3.74 10.07
CA VAL A 77 17.83 3.73 10.21
C VAL A 77 17.19 4.85 9.38
N GLY A 78 17.76 6.06 9.42
CA GLY A 78 17.31 7.20 8.61
C GLY A 78 17.43 6.95 7.10
N ALA A 79 18.54 6.37 6.65
CA ALA A 79 18.77 6.01 5.25
C ALA A 79 17.72 4.99 4.77
N VAL A 80 17.52 3.91 5.52
CA VAL A 80 16.51 2.88 5.20
C VAL A 80 15.11 3.48 5.11
N ILE A 81 14.75 4.36 6.04
CA ILE A 81 13.46 5.07 6.01
C ILE A 81 13.30 5.90 4.73
N ALA A 82 14.35 6.64 4.34
CA ALA A 82 14.33 7.51 3.17
C ALA A 82 14.33 6.71 1.85
N ASP A 83 15.04 5.60 1.79
CA ASP A 83 15.03 4.72 0.62
C ASP A 83 13.65 4.08 0.44
N ILE A 84 13.06 3.59 1.54
CA ILE A 84 11.70 3.06 1.49
C ILE A 84 10.70 4.14 1.04
N LYS A 85 10.90 5.41 1.45
CA LYS A 85 10.11 6.55 0.95
C LYS A 85 10.18 6.71 -0.55
N ILE A 86 11.39 6.75 -1.08
CA ILE A 86 11.65 6.96 -2.50
C ILE A 86 11.03 5.80 -3.28
N ILE A 87 11.24 4.56 -2.84
CA ILE A 87 10.64 3.38 -3.43
C ILE A 87 9.11 3.48 -3.40
N SER A 88 8.52 3.85 -2.26
CA SER A 88 7.07 4.01 -2.14
C SER A 88 6.51 5.13 -3.04
N LEU A 89 7.22 6.25 -3.18
CA LEU A 89 6.85 7.36 -4.06
C LEU A 89 6.91 6.94 -5.53
N VAL A 90 7.97 6.24 -5.93
CA VAL A 90 8.15 5.72 -7.28
C VAL A 90 7.09 4.66 -7.61
N PHE A 91 6.78 3.76 -6.66
CA PHE A 91 5.71 2.78 -6.84
C PHE A 91 4.33 3.44 -6.92
N ALA A 92 4.04 4.42 -6.07
CA ALA A 92 2.77 5.16 -6.10
C ALA A 92 2.60 5.87 -7.47
N ALA A 93 3.64 6.52 -7.96
CA ALA A 93 3.63 7.20 -9.26
C ALA A 93 3.45 6.24 -10.44
N ARG A 94 4.03 5.05 -10.36
CA ARG A 94 3.86 4.03 -11.39
C ARG A 94 2.46 3.42 -11.34
N SER A 95 1.92 3.25 -10.12
CA SER A 95 0.58 2.72 -9.91
C SER A 95 -0.53 3.65 -10.44
N SER A 96 -0.33 4.97 -10.39
CA SER A 96 -1.30 5.93 -10.93
C SER A 96 -1.32 5.97 -12.45
N VAL A 97 -0.18 5.67 -13.11
CA VAL A 97 -0.08 5.62 -14.57
C VAL A 97 -0.68 4.33 -15.13
N GLU A 98 -0.59 3.21 -14.41
CA GLU A 98 -1.23 1.94 -14.79
C GLU A 98 -2.75 1.91 -14.48
N GLN A 99 -3.31 2.96 -13.87
CA GLN A 99 -4.69 2.98 -13.33
C GLN A 99 -5.72 3.74 -14.16
N SER A 100 -5.44 4.02 -15.43
CA SER A 100 -6.46 4.46 -16.39
C SER A 100 -7.41 3.30 -16.68
N LEU A 101 -8.32 3.06 -15.73
CA LEU A 101 -9.32 2.02 -15.79
C LEU A 101 -10.64 2.60 -16.31
N GLU A 102 -11.18 1.96 -17.35
CA GLU A 102 -12.49 2.29 -17.91
C GLU A 102 -13.58 2.08 -16.86
N LEU A 103 -14.26 3.17 -16.49
CA LEU A 103 -15.38 3.15 -15.56
C LEU A 103 -16.65 2.72 -16.30
N ALA A 104 -16.73 1.45 -16.70
CA ALA A 104 -17.91 0.90 -17.37
C ALA A 104 -18.99 0.54 -16.34
N GLY A 105 -19.83 1.51 -16.00
CA GLY A 105 -21.19 1.36 -15.45
C GLY A 105 -21.38 0.69 -14.08
N ASN A 106 -20.89 -0.55 -13.91
CA ASN A 106 -21.10 -1.41 -12.73
C ASN A 106 -19.84 -2.18 -12.29
N PHE A 107 -18.74 -2.10 -13.05
CA PHE A 107 -17.53 -2.88 -12.83
C PHE A 107 -16.34 -1.97 -12.58
N ILE A 108 -15.55 -2.28 -11.55
CA ILE A 108 -14.19 -1.76 -11.41
C ILE A 108 -13.24 -2.97 -11.43
N GLU A 109 -12.82 -3.33 -12.63
CA GLU A 109 -11.82 -4.38 -12.86
C GLU A 109 -10.42 -3.81 -12.71
N PHE A 110 -9.74 -3.96 -11.57
CA PHE A 110 -8.46 -3.25 -11.38
C PHE A 110 -7.33 -3.79 -12.25
N ARG A 111 -7.29 -5.11 -12.48
CA ARG A 111 -6.19 -5.80 -13.15
C ARG A 111 -6.66 -7.14 -13.71
N ASP A 112 -6.12 -7.49 -14.88
CA ASP A 112 -6.10 -8.87 -15.36
C ASP A 112 -5.43 -9.78 -14.30
N GLU A 113 -5.88 -11.03 -14.17
CA GLU A 113 -5.35 -11.99 -13.20
C GLU A 113 -3.83 -12.16 -13.38
N SER A 114 -3.36 -12.10 -14.63
CA SER A 114 -1.94 -12.18 -14.98
C SER A 114 -1.12 -11.03 -14.36
N GLU A 115 -1.63 -9.80 -14.42
CA GLU A 115 -1.00 -8.60 -13.85
C GLU A 115 -1.08 -8.61 -12.32
N SER A 116 -2.19 -9.06 -11.75
CA SER A 116 -2.31 -9.21 -10.30
C SER A 116 -1.32 -10.24 -9.75
N ARG A 117 -1.10 -11.34 -10.46
CA ARG A 117 -0.10 -12.35 -10.08
C ARG A 117 1.33 -11.80 -10.11
N LYS A 118 1.65 -10.88 -11.04
CA LYS A 118 2.94 -10.17 -11.05
C LYS A 118 3.13 -9.31 -9.80
N LEU A 119 2.07 -8.69 -9.28
CA LEU A 119 2.15 -7.94 -8.02
C LEU A 119 2.45 -8.83 -6.81
N VAL A 120 1.81 -9.99 -6.73
CA VAL A 120 2.10 -10.98 -5.67
C VAL A 120 3.58 -11.39 -5.73
N TRP A 121 4.11 -11.64 -6.93
CA TRP A 121 5.53 -11.91 -7.13
C TRP A 121 6.44 -10.76 -6.72
N ARG A 122 6.11 -9.51 -7.09
CA ARG A 122 6.86 -8.32 -6.66
C ARG A 122 6.87 -8.21 -5.14
N LYS A 123 5.72 -8.41 -4.48
CA LYS A 123 5.59 -8.39 -3.03
C LYS A 123 6.50 -9.46 -2.39
N PHE A 124 6.44 -10.70 -2.89
CA PHE A 124 7.32 -11.77 -2.45
C PHE A 124 8.80 -11.43 -2.61
N LEU A 125 9.20 -10.92 -3.78
CA LEU A 125 10.59 -10.54 -4.07
C LEU A 125 11.11 -9.40 -3.20
N VAL A 126 10.24 -8.51 -2.73
CA VAL A 126 10.61 -7.43 -1.80
C VAL A 126 10.74 -7.96 -0.36
N PHE A 127 9.77 -8.76 0.10
CA PHE A 127 9.76 -9.24 1.49
C PHE A 127 10.75 -10.37 1.75
N LEU A 128 11.18 -11.11 0.73
CA LEU A 128 12.14 -12.21 0.86
C LEU A 128 13.51 -11.72 1.35
N PRO A 129 14.23 -10.82 0.65
CA PRO A 129 15.52 -10.31 1.13
C PRO A 129 15.37 -9.55 2.45
N LEU A 130 14.27 -8.81 2.62
CA LEU A 130 14.01 -8.09 3.87
C LEU A 130 13.90 -9.03 5.08
N SER A 131 13.26 -10.18 4.91
CA SER A 131 13.18 -11.22 5.96
C SER A 131 14.56 -11.79 6.30
N PHE A 132 15.42 -12.03 5.30
CA PHE A 132 16.80 -12.48 5.56
C PHE A 132 17.62 -11.44 6.33
N ILE A 133 17.48 -10.15 5.99
CA ILE A 133 18.13 -9.05 6.72
C ILE A 133 17.66 -9.02 8.19
N CYS A 134 16.35 -9.17 8.42
CA CYS A 134 15.79 -9.26 9.77
C CYS A 134 16.36 -10.43 10.58
N ILE A 135 16.48 -11.62 9.97
CA ILE A 135 17.06 -12.81 10.63
C ILE A 135 18.53 -12.57 10.98
N ALA A 136 19.31 -11.99 10.06
CA ALA A 136 20.71 -11.66 10.30
C ALA A 136 20.85 -10.64 11.44
N LEU A 137 20.00 -9.60 11.46
CA LEU A 137 20.01 -8.57 12.50
C LEU A 137 19.63 -9.14 13.87
N ILE A 138 18.60 -9.99 13.94
CA ILE A 138 18.23 -10.69 15.19
C ILE A 138 19.38 -11.57 15.67
N SER A 139 20.00 -12.34 14.77
CA SER A 139 21.12 -13.23 15.12
C SER A 139 22.31 -12.44 15.68
N TRP A 140 22.61 -11.28 15.08
CA TRP A 140 23.64 -10.36 15.57
C TRP A 140 23.28 -9.76 16.93
N LEU A 141 22.04 -9.31 17.13
CA LEU A 141 21.58 -8.76 18.41
C LEU A 141 21.63 -9.80 19.54
N LEU A 142 21.27 -11.07 19.26
CA LEU A 142 21.34 -12.16 20.23
C LEU A 142 22.78 -12.42 20.70
N ALA A 143 23.77 -12.27 19.82
CA ALA A 143 25.18 -12.47 20.17
C ALA A 143 25.73 -11.40 21.14
N GLN A 144 25.06 -10.24 21.27
CA GLN A 144 25.48 -9.09 22.08
C GLN A 144 24.66 -8.93 23.37
N LEU A 145 23.95 -9.98 23.79
CA LEU A 145 23.22 -9.96 25.04
C LEU A 145 24.18 -9.82 26.24
N PRO A 146 23.79 -9.10 27.31
CA PRO A 146 22.44 -8.58 27.58
C PRO A 146 22.17 -7.14 27.07
N GLN A 147 23.15 -6.47 26.49
CA GLN A 147 23.08 -5.01 26.24
C GLN A 147 22.03 -4.63 25.17
N THR A 148 21.63 -5.58 24.32
CA THR A 148 20.77 -5.38 23.15
C THR A 148 19.30 -5.78 23.34
N ILE A 149 18.85 -6.07 24.57
CA ILE A 149 17.48 -6.57 24.83
C ILE A 149 16.39 -5.67 24.22
N ILE A 150 16.50 -4.34 24.38
CA ILE A 150 15.50 -3.40 23.84
C ILE A 150 15.48 -3.45 22.30
N GLY A 151 16.66 -3.46 21.67
CA GLY A 151 16.78 -3.56 20.21
C GLY A 151 16.22 -4.88 19.68
N LEU A 152 16.47 -5.98 20.39
CA LEU A 152 15.94 -7.30 20.07
C LEU A 152 14.40 -7.33 20.10
N ILE A 153 13.77 -6.71 21.10
CA ILE A 153 12.30 -6.62 21.18
C ILE A 153 11.74 -5.83 20.00
N ILE A 154 12.31 -4.65 19.72
CA ILE A 154 11.85 -3.79 18.62
C ILE A 154 11.99 -4.50 17.29
N VAL A 155 13.20 -4.98 16.96
CA VAL A 155 13.47 -5.69 15.71
C VAL A 155 12.64 -6.96 15.61
N GLY A 156 12.45 -7.69 16.71
CA GLY A 156 11.61 -8.89 16.76
C GLY A 156 10.17 -8.63 16.33
N VAL A 157 9.53 -7.59 16.87
CA VAL A 157 8.16 -7.21 16.52
C VAL A 157 8.02 -6.89 15.03
N PHE A 158 8.95 -6.09 14.48
CA PHE A 158 8.93 -5.76 13.05
C PHE A 158 9.22 -6.97 12.15
N SER A 159 10.15 -7.82 12.57
CA SER A 159 10.52 -9.03 11.82
C SER A 159 9.35 -10.00 11.70
N ILE A 160 8.55 -10.16 12.76
CA ILE A 160 7.33 -10.98 12.71
C ILE A 160 6.36 -10.45 11.65
N ALA A 161 6.11 -9.13 11.63
CA ALA A 161 5.22 -8.54 10.63
C ALA A 161 5.73 -8.76 9.19
N ILE A 162 7.04 -8.57 8.96
CA ILE A 162 7.69 -8.80 7.66
C ILE A 162 7.57 -10.26 7.22
N VAL A 163 7.80 -11.21 8.13
CA VAL A 163 7.70 -12.64 7.84
C VAL A 163 6.25 -13.06 7.54
N ILE A 164 5.26 -12.51 8.26
CA ILE A 164 3.85 -12.76 7.95
C ILE A 164 3.52 -12.31 6.52
N GLU A 165 3.97 -11.12 6.12
CA GLU A 165 3.76 -10.61 4.76
C GLU A 165 4.45 -11.48 3.69
N LEU A 166 5.67 -11.96 3.97
CA LEU A 166 6.38 -12.90 3.10
C LEU A 166 5.59 -14.21 2.94
N VAL A 167 5.14 -14.81 4.04
CA VAL A 167 4.41 -16.08 4.03
C VAL A 167 3.08 -15.93 3.30
N SER A 168 2.34 -14.85 3.54
CA SER A 168 1.09 -14.56 2.83
C SER A 168 1.32 -14.44 1.32
N ALA A 169 2.34 -13.67 0.89
CA ALA A 169 2.68 -13.55 -0.53
C ALA A 169 3.12 -14.89 -1.14
N ALA A 170 3.93 -15.68 -0.42
CA ALA A 170 4.41 -16.99 -0.87
C ALA A 170 3.25 -17.99 -1.06
N ARG A 171 2.27 -18.01 -0.14
CA ARG A 171 1.08 -18.85 -0.25
C ARG A 171 0.20 -18.41 -1.41
N ASP A 172 0.13 -17.11 -1.67
CA ASP A 172 -0.69 -16.60 -2.77
C ASP A 172 -0.15 -16.94 -4.15
N ILE A 173 1.18 -17.03 -4.34
CA ILE A 173 1.80 -17.44 -5.61
C ILE A 173 1.24 -18.77 -6.12
N ARG A 174 0.96 -19.71 -5.21
CA ARG A 174 0.43 -21.05 -5.53
C ARG A 174 -1.08 -21.15 -5.43
N SER A 175 -1.75 -20.11 -4.94
CA SER A 175 -3.19 -20.11 -4.78
C SER A 175 -3.90 -19.67 -6.05
N SER A 176 -5.23 -19.84 -6.04
CA SER A 176 -6.13 -19.22 -7.01
C SER A 176 -6.91 -18.10 -6.34
N PRO A 177 -7.26 -17.04 -7.08
CA PRO A 177 -8.14 -15.99 -6.57
C PRO A 177 -9.45 -16.55 -6.02
N ILE A 178 -9.93 -15.96 -4.93
CA ILE A 178 -11.22 -16.27 -4.33
C ILE A 178 -12.15 -15.07 -4.43
N VAL A 179 -13.45 -15.34 -4.33
CA VAL A 179 -14.50 -14.32 -4.38
C VAL A 179 -15.17 -14.22 -3.01
N THR A 180 -15.22 -13.01 -2.48
CA THR A 180 -15.97 -12.68 -1.25
C THR A 180 -17.11 -11.74 -1.63
N GLN A 181 -18.32 -12.04 -1.17
CA GLN A 181 -19.52 -11.23 -1.43
C GLN A 181 -20.07 -10.71 -0.11
N GLY A 182 -20.60 -9.49 -0.13
CA GLY A 182 -21.25 -8.90 1.03
C GLY A 182 -21.43 -7.40 0.89
N THR A 183 -22.04 -6.78 1.89
CA THR A 183 -22.12 -5.32 1.99
C THR A 183 -20.87 -4.75 2.65
N ALA A 184 -20.49 -3.54 2.27
CA ALA A 184 -19.37 -2.83 2.87
C ALA A 184 -19.72 -2.44 4.31
N SER A 185 -19.32 -3.25 5.28
CA SER A 185 -19.64 -2.99 6.69
C SER A 185 -18.95 -1.73 7.24
N ARG A 186 -17.73 -1.45 6.77
CA ARG A 186 -16.97 -0.26 7.15
C ARG A 186 -15.95 0.11 6.09
N LEU A 187 -15.88 1.39 5.79
CA LEU A 187 -14.85 2.04 5.01
C LEU A 187 -14.07 2.98 5.94
N TRP A 188 -12.74 2.91 5.92
CA TRP A 188 -11.93 3.91 6.62
C TRP A 188 -10.62 4.19 5.91
N GLN A 189 -10.12 5.39 6.14
CA GLN A 189 -8.83 5.82 5.67
C GLN A 189 -7.88 5.89 6.87
N LYS A 190 -6.70 5.26 6.74
CA LYS A 190 -5.66 5.32 7.77
C LYS A 190 -4.39 5.86 7.14
N SER A 191 -3.77 6.83 7.81
CA SER A 191 -2.40 7.22 7.48
C SER A 191 -1.49 6.02 7.77
N ARG A 192 -0.89 5.45 6.73
CA ARG A 192 0.19 4.48 6.88
C ARG A 192 1.35 5.30 7.45
N MET A 193 1.98 4.85 8.55
CA MET A 193 3.02 5.55 9.34
C MET A 193 3.66 6.68 8.54
N MET A 194 3.67 7.94 9.03
CA MET A 194 4.08 9.28 8.50
C MET A 194 4.70 9.40 7.09
N ILE A 195 5.30 8.31 6.66
CA ILE A 195 6.17 7.98 5.57
C ILE A 195 5.46 7.24 4.40
N PHE A 196 4.34 6.53 4.58
CA PHE A 196 3.80 5.69 3.50
C PHE A 196 2.47 6.17 2.88
N GLY A 197 2.09 7.42 3.14
CA GLY A 197 0.87 8.00 2.61
C GLY A 197 -0.39 7.46 3.27
N GLN A 198 -1.54 7.67 2.63
CA GLN A 198 -2.83 7.21 3.13
C GLN A 198 -3.19 5.88 2.48
N VAL A 199 -3.67 4.94 3.30
CA VAL A 199 -4.20 3.65 2.86
C VAL A 199 -5.69 3.62 3.16
N ASN A 200 -6.47 3.18 2.18
CA ASN A 200 -7.91 3.02 2.33
C ASN A 200 -8.23 1.55 2.57
N TYR A 201 -9.08 1.32 3.56
CA TYR A 201 -9.46 0.02 4.02
C TYR A 201 -10.96 -0.19 3.86
N LEU A 202 -11.30 -1.41 3.48
CA LEU A 202 -12.66 -1.88 3.29
C LEU A 202 -12.84 -3.17 4.09
N LEU A 203 -13.89 -3.22 4.90
CA LEU A 203 -14.26 -4.40 5.68
C LEU A 203 -15.52 -5.03 5.11
N ILE A 204 -15.42 -6.29 4.67
CA ILE A 204 -16.53 -7.10 4.17
C ILE A 204 -16.42 -8.47 4.81
N ASP A 205 -17.53 -8.97 5.36
CA ASP A 205 -17.58 -10.30 5.99
C ASP A 205 -16.40 -10.57 6.95
N ARG A 206 -16.12 -9.59 7.81
CA ARG A 206 -15.01 -9.63 8.81
C ARG A 206 -13.60 -9.72 8.20
N ARG A 207 -13.46 -9.56 6.88
CA ARG A 207 -12.18 -9.52 6.16
C ARG A 207 -11.82 -8.11 5.75
N LEU A 208 -10.55 -7.78 5.96
CA LEU A 208 -9.99 -6.47 5.68
C LEU A 208 -9.29 -6.47 4.32
N PHE A 209 -9.68 -5.52 3.47
CA PHE A 209 -9.13 -5.30 2.14
C PHE A 209 -8.48 -3.92 2.07
N GLU A 210 -7.27 -3.85 1.50
CA GLU A 210 -6.63 -2.59 1.12
C GLU A 210 -7.11 -2.23 -0.30
N VAL A 211 -7.72 -1.04 -0.44
CA VAL A 211 -8.29 -0.56 -1.69
C VAL A 211 -7.70 0.79 -2.08
N ASN A 212 -7.70 1.10 -3.38
CA ASN A 212 -7.26 2.40 -3.85
C ASN A 212 -8.29 3.49 -3.49
N LEU A 213 -7.85 4.76 -3.47
CA LEU A 213 -8.70 5.92 -3.25
C LEU A 213 -9.89 6.00 -4.21
N HIS A 214 -9.72 5.67 -5.49
CA HIS A 214 -10.83 5.68 -6.45
C HIS A 214 -11.94 4.70 -6.06
N VAL A 215 -11.56 3.49 -5.64
CA VAL A 215 -12.48 2.47 -5.13
C VAL A 215 -13.17 2.94 -3.88
N TYR A 216 -12.39 3.50 -2.97
CA TYR A 216 -12.90 4.02 -1.73
C TYR A 216 -13.98 5.08 -1.99
N GLN A 217 -13.72 6.02 -2.90
CA GLN A 217 -14.69 7.04 -3.30
C GLN A 217 -15.93 6.44 -3.97
N PHE A 218 -15.73 5.47 -4.86
CA PHE A 218 -16.83 4.78 -5.56
C PHE A 218 -17.74 4.00 -4.61
N LEU A 219 -17.17 3.28 -3.65
CA LEU A 219 -17.92 2.54 -2.64
C LEU A 219 -18.57 3.48 -1.62
N ASN A 220 -17.90 4.57 -1.26
CA ASN A 220 -18.45 5.57 -0.35
C ASN A 220 -19.64 6.33 -0.98
N ALA A 221 -19.73 6.38 -2.31
CA ALA A 221 -20.89 6.94 -3.00
C ALA A 221 -22.13 6.01 -2.95
N ASN A 222 -21.95 4.70 -2.74
CA ASN A 222 -23.04 3.71 -2.67
C ASN A 222 -22.81 2.71 -1.53
N PRO A 223 -22.88 3.14 -0.25
CA PRO A 223 -22.45 2.33 0.90
C PRO A 223 -23.29 1.06 1.11
N ASP A 224 -24.56 1.08 0.74
CA ASP A 224 -25.51 0.00 1.02
C ASP A 224 -25.60 -1.04 -0.10
N ARG A 225 -24.92 -0.83 -1.23
CA ARG A 225 -24.97 -1.79 -2.34
C ARG A 225 -24.13 -3.04 -2.03
N PRO A 226 -24.69 -4.25 -2.24
CA PRO A 226 -23.91 -5.47 -2.11
C PRO A 226 -22.81 -5.51 -3.19
N ILE A 227 -21.62 -5.92 -2.79
CA ILE A 227 -20.43 -5.97 -3.65
C ILE A 227 -19.84 -7.37 -3.68
N ARG A 228 -19.23 -7.69 -4.82
CA ARG A 228 -18.42 -8.88 -5.06
C ARG A 228 -16.97 -8.43 -5.22
N ILE A 229 -16.10 -9.00 -4.39
CA ILE A 229 -14.65 -8.75 -4.45
C ILE A 229 -13.94 -10.03 -4.84
N ARG A 230 -13.17 -9.96 -5.93
CA ARG A 230 -12.19 -11.00 -6.27
C ARG A 230 -10.84 -10.61 -5.67
N HIS A 231 -10.22 -11.48 -4.90
CA HIS A 231 -8.96 -11.18 -4.20
C HIS A 231 -8.10 -12.43 -3.98
N TRP A 232 -6.84 -12.20 -3.65
CA TRP A 232 -5.93 -13.27 -3.22
C TRP A 232 -6.23 -13.71 -1.77
N PRO A 233 -6.21 -15.02 -1.48
CA PRO A 233 -6.74 -15.56 -0.23
C PRO A 233 -5.94 -15.20 1.03
N HIS A 234 -4.63 -15.02 0.96
CA HIS A 234 -3.79 -14.80 2.15
C HIS A 234 -3.32 -13.34 2.29
N SER A 235 -2.97 -12.68 1.19
CA SER A 235 -2.55 -11.27 1.20
C SER A 235 -3.72 -10.29 1.14
N ASN A 236 -4.95 -10.77 0.87
CA ASN A 236 -6.15 -9.96 0.65
C ASN A 236 -5.96 -8.87 -0.42
N LEU A 237 -5.04 -9.10 -1.37
CA LEU A 237 -4.81 -8.18 -2.47
C LEU A 237 -5.99 -8.27 -3.43
N VAL A 238 -6.66 -7.13 -3.64
CA VAL A 238 -7.87 -6.99 -4.44
C VAL A 238 -7.53 -7.02 -5.94
N ILE A 239 -8.28 -7.81 -6.70
CA ILE A 239 -8.17 -7.97 -8.17
C ILE A 239 -9.28 -7.21 -8.88
N SER A 240 -10.53 -7.41 -8.48
CA SER A 240 -11.70 -6.71 -9.03
C SER A 240 -12.76 -6.49 -7.96
N ILE A 241 -13.54 -5.42 -8.13
CA ILE A 241 -14.72 -5.12 -7.31
C ILE A 241 -15.89 -4.80 -8.24
N GLU A 242 -17.02 -5.44 -7.98
CA GLU A 242 -18.22 -5.35 -8.80
C GLU A 242 -19.43 -5.12 -7.88
N TYR A 243 -20.38 -4.27 -8.28
CA TYR A 243 -21.67 -4.27 -7.62
C TYR A 243 -22.46 -5.51 -8.03
N LEU A 244 -23.12 -6.13 -7.07
CA LEU A 244 -24.12 -7.13 -7.37
C LEU A 244 -25.38 -6.37 -7.82
N GLU A 245 -25.84 -6.64 -9.03
CA GLU A 245 -27.17 -6.18 -9.46
C GLU A 245 -28.18 -6.76 -8.49
N VAL A 246 -28.90 -5.86 -7.80
CA VAL A 246 -30.09 -6.25 -7.05
C VAL A 246 -31.09 -6.64 -8.12
N LEU A 247 -31.25 -7.94 -8.36
CA LEU A 247 -32.41 -8.44 -9.09
C LEU A 247 -33.62 -7.89 -8.33
N SER A 248 -34.26 -6.87 -8.90
CA SER A 248 -35.59 -6.48 -8.47
C SER A 248 -36.46 -7.70 -8.73
N GLU A 249 -36.79 -8.43 -7.66
CA GLU A 249 -37.97 -9.27 -7.63
C GLU A 249 -39.13 -8.34 -7.99
N ASN A 250 -39.49 -8.35 -9.28
CA ASN A 250 -40.73 -7.76 -9.76
C ASN A 250 -41.85 -8.64 -9.21
N ASP A 251 -42.41 -8.23 -8.08
CA ASP A 251 -43.77 -8.58 -7.66
C ASP A 251 -44.79 -7.63 -8.30
#